data_AF-A0A8H6XXX5-F1
#
_entry.id   AF-A0A8H6XXX5-F1
#
_cell.length_a   1.000
_cell.length_b   1.000
_cell.length_c   1.000
_cell.angle_alpha   90.00
_cell.angle_beta   90.00
_cell.angle_gamma   90.00
#
_symmetry.space_group_name_H-M   'P 1'
#
loop_
_entity.id
_entity.type
_entity.pdbx_description
1 polymer ?
#
loop_
_entity_poly.entity_id
_entity_poly.type
_entity_poly.pdbx_seq_one_letter_code
_entity_poly.pdbx_strand_id
1 'polypeptide(L)'
;MPRQTTVSVDRLNGIIACLVPAITVLRDLHGVFETPFIQVIVETTLSLINTVKTAKRNKSESAELLENIHEILYCIIGILLKSENVGSLPPAMLEHLGRFTHTINQIYTFIEARQDRNTIQNLLRRSEMNTLLQDCRAGLQQASEIFKAIVIDVPEVKSFAKQLQLILHFAIKAQDIPRA
;
A
#
# COMPACT_ATOMS: atom_id res chain seq x y z
N MET A 1 -24.39 -20.89 -3.16
CA MET A 1 -23.88 -19.61 -3.69
C MET A 1 -22.50 -19.29 -3.07
N PRO A 2 -21.36 -19.62 -3.72
CA PRO A 2 -20.01 -19.36 -3.20
C PRO A 2 -19.10 -18.45 -4.07
N ARG A 3 -19.63 -17.75 -5.08
CA ARG A 3 -18.79 -17.06 -6.11
C ARG A 3 -18.13 -15.74 -5.68
N GLN A 4 -18.61 -15.04 -4.64
CA GLN A 4 -18.06 -13.72 -4.27
C GLN A 4 -16.76 -13.80 -3.46
N THR A 5 -16.54 -14.89 -2.72
CA THR A 5 -15.34 -15.05 -1.88
C THR A 5 -14.07 -15.27 -2.70
N THR A 6 -14.16 -16.01 -3.81
CA THR A 6 -13.01 -16.35 -4.66
C THR A 6 -12.42 -15.11 -5.33
N VAL A 7 -13.27 -14.27 -5.95
CA VAL A 7 -12.87 -13.03 -6.63
C VAL A 7 -12.11 -12.07 -5.70
N SER A 8 -12.51 -11.98 -4.43
CA SER A 8 -11.85 -11.12 -3.45
C SER A 8 -10.45 -11.62 -3.04
N VAL A 9 -10.24 -12.94 -3.07
CA VAL A 9 -8.96 -13.58 -2.69
C VAL A 9 -7.97 -13.48 -3.85
N ASP A 10 -8.42 -13.70 -5.08
CA ASP A 10 -7.58 -13.60 -6.28
C ASP A 10 -7.07 -12.16 -6.48
N ARG A 11 -7.96 -11.16 -6.36
CA ARG A 11 -7.59 -9.74 -6.37
C ARG A 11 -6.53 -9.42 -5.31
N LEU A 12 -6.76 -9.86 -4.07
CA LEU A 12 -5.82 -9.65 -2.98
C LEU A 12 -4.44 -10.25 -3.25
N ASN A 13 -4.41 -11.49 -3.76
CA ASN A 13 -3.16 -12.16 -4.11
C ASN A 13 -2.42 -11.42 -5.24
N GLY A 14 -3.15 -10.91 -6.24
CA GLY A 14 -2.58 -10.07 -7.30
C GLY A 14 -1.91 -8.81 -6.75
N ILE A 15 -2.58 -8.08 -5.86
CA ILE A 15 -2.03 -6.86 -5.25
C ILE A 15 -0.77 -7.17 -4.43
N ILE A 16 -0.81 -8.24 -3.63
CA ILE A 16 0.34 -8.68 -2.85
C ILE A 16 1.53 -9.02 -3.76
N ALA A 17 1.29 -9.69 -4.89
CA ALA A 17 2.33 -10.02 -5.85
C ALA A 17 3.00 -8.76 -6.44
N CYS A 18 2.30 -7.64 -6.50
CA CYS A 18 2.84 -6.36 -6.98
C CYS A 18 3.48 -5.52 -5.86
N LEU A 19 2.99 -5.63 -4.62
CA LEU A 19 3.57 -4.96 -3.45
C LEU A 19 4.95 -5.51 -3.08
N VAL A 20 5.14 -6.83 -3.15
CA VAL A 20 6.41 -7.45 -2.74
C VAL A 20 7.60 -6.88 -3.52
N PRO A 21 7.58 -6.79 -4.86
CA PRO A 21 8.64 -6.13 -5.62
C PRO A 21 8.86 -4.66 -5.24
N ALA A 22 7.79 -3.88 -5.05
CA ALA A 22 7.89 -2.47 -4.67
C ALA A 22 8.60 -2.30 -3.31
N ILE A 23 8.25 -3.14 -2.35
CA ILE A 23 8.88 -3.17 -1.03
C ILE A 23 10.36 -3.56 -1.14
N THR A 24 10.71 -4.53 -1.99
CA THR A 24 12.11 -4.91 -2.23
C THR A 24 12.90 -3.73 -2.78
N VAL A 25 12.39 -3.06 -3.81
CA VAL A 25 13.05 -1.87 -4.37
C VAL A 25 13.20 -0.77 -3.32
N LEU A 26 12.18 -0.48 -2.52
CA LEU A 26 12.29 0.50 -1.44
C LEU A 26 13.32 0.11 -0.39
N ARG A 27 13.45 -1.17 -0.08
CA ARG A 27 14.46 -1.67 0.86
C ARG A 27 15.87 -1.47 0.31
N ASP A 28 16.07 -1.71 -0.98
CA ASP A 28 17.36 -1.49 -1.63
C ASP A 28 17.70 0.01 -1.67
N LEU A 29 16.70 0.87 -1.87
CA LEU A 29 16.86 2.33 -1.83
C LEU A 29 17.08 2.87 -0.42
N HIS A 30 16.59 2.21 0.64
CA HIS A 30 16.83 2.65 2.02
C HIS A 30 18.33 2.78 2.34
N GLY A 31 19.19 1.92 1.79
CA GLY A 31 20.64 2.02 1.97
C GLY A 31 21.28 3.25 1.30
N VAL A 32 20.54 3.94 0.42
CA VAL A 32 21.00 5.09 -0.37
C VAL A 32 20.54 6.42 0.24
N PHE A 33 19.43 6.43 0.98
CA PHE A 33 18.84 7.64 1.56
C PHE A 33 18.90 7.61 3.09
N GLU A 34 19.39 8.69 3.71
CA GLU A 34 19.49 8.81 5.18
C GLU A 34 18.13 9.19 5.80
N THR A 35 17.14 8.31 5.67
CA THR A 35 15.80 8.56 6.24
C THR A 35 15.25 7.34 6.97
N PRO A 36 14.79 7.50 8.23
CA PRO A 36 14.24 6.39 9.00
C PRO A 36 12.87 5.93 8.48
N PHE A 37 12.18 6.75 7.67
CA PHE A 37 10.81 6.46 7.25
C PHE A 37 10.72 5.30 6.26
N ILE A 38 11.70 5.15 5.35
CA ILE A 38 11.64 4.12 4.30
C ILE A 38 11.68 2.72 4.92
N GLN A 39 12.57 2.49 5.88
CA GLN A 39 12.64 1.21 6.59
C GLN A 39 11.33 0.89 7.30
N VAL A 40 10.75 1.86 8.02
CA VAL A 40 9.49 1.65 8.73
C VAL A 40 8.35 1.36 7.76
N ILE A 41 8.27 2.07 6.62
CA ILE A 41 7.28 1.81 5.57
C ILE A 41 7.43 0.37 5.04
N VAL A 42 8.66 -0.07 4.76
CA VAL A 42 8.96 -1.43 4.29
C VAL A 42 8.50 -2.48 5.30
N GLU A 43 8.92 -2.36 6.56
CA GLU A 43 8.61 -3.33 7.62
C GLU A 43 7.13 -3.39 7.95
N THR A 44 6.48 -2.22 8.04
CA THR A 44 5.05 -2.12 8.35
C THR A 44 4.22 -2.69 7.20
N THR A 45 4.57 -2.39 5.95
CA THR A 45 3.84 -2.93 4.79
C THR A 45 4.00 -4.45 4.67
N LEU A 46 5.18 -5.01 4.95
CA LEU A 46 5.36 -6.47 5.01
C LEU A 46 4.52 -7.12 6.10
N SER A 47 4.52 -6.52 7.29
CA SER A 47 3.70 -6.97 8.41
C SER A 47 2.23 -6.94 8.04
N LEU A 48 1.78 -5.87 7.38
CA LEU A 48 0.42 -5.73 6.86
C LEU A 48 0.06 -6.83 5.87
N ILE A 49 0.93 -7.11 4.90
CA ILE A 49 0.73 -8.19 3.93
C ILE A 49 0.57 -9.55 4.63
N ASN A 50 1.44 -9.85 5.60
CA ASN A 50 1.39 -11.10 6.35
C ASN A 50 0.10 -11.24 7.17
N THR A 51 -0.31 -10.15 7.84
CA THR A 51 -1.57 -10.08 8.57
C THR A 51 -2.76 -10.29 7.61
N VAL A 52 -2.78 -9.58 6.48
CA VAL A 52 -3.89 -9.69 5.52
C VAL A 52 -3.96 -11.08 4.87
N LYS A 53 -2.83 -11.74 4.61
CA LYS A 53 -2.81 -13.13 4.10
C LYS A 53 -3.52 -14.10 5.05
N THR A 54 -3.24 -13.99 6.34
CA THR A 54 -3.79 -14.87 7.38
C THR A 54 -5.21 -14.49 7.81
N ALA A 55 -5.67 -13.28 7.48
CA ALA A 55 -7.03 -12.82 7.75
C ALA A 55 -8.08 -13.79 7.19
N LYS A 56 -9.16 -14.04 7.93
CA LYS A 56 -10.30 -14.85 7.44
C LYS A 56 -11.47 -14.01 6.91
N ARG A 57 -11.48 -12.70 7.18
CA ARG A 57 -12.58 -11.77 6.89
C ARG A 57 -12.01 -10.48 6.28
N ASN A 58 -12.91 -9.63 5.74
CA ASN A 58 -12.59 -8.28 5.24
C ASN A 58 -11.51 -8.23 4.14
N LYS A 59 -11.40 -9.31 3.34
CA LYS A 59 -10.43 -9.42 2.25
C LYS A 59 -10.58 -8.31 1.21
N SER A 60 -11.82 -7.97 0.86
CA SER A 60 -12.12 -6.90 -0.10
C SER A 60 -11.67 -5.53 0.38
N GLU A 61 -11.95 -5.17 1.63
CA GLU A 61 -11.55 -3.91 2.25
C GLU A 61 -10.03 -3.84 2.42
N SER A 62 -9.40 -4.95 2.83
CA SER A 62 -7.94 -5.05 2.91
C SER A 62 -7.28 -4.90 1.54
N ALA A 63 -7.87 -5.47 0.49
CA ALA A 63 -7.40 -5.31 -0.88
C ALA A 63 -7.44 -3.85 -1.34
N GLU A 64 -8.53 -3.13 -1.07
CA GLU A 64 -8.67 -1.70 -1.39
C GLU A 64 -7.59 -0.85 -0.68
N LEU A 65 -7.35 -1.09 0.60
CA LEU A 65 -6.30 -0.37 1.35
C LEU A 65 -4.90 -0.69 0.80
N LEU A 66 -4.62 -1.96 0.50
CA LEU A 66 -3.35 -2.39 -0.07
C LEU A 66 -3.10 -1.86 -1.49
N GLU A 67 -4.13 -1.69 -2.32
CA GLU A 67 -4.01 -1.06 -3.64
C GLU A 67 -3.57 0.39 -3.53
N ASN A 68 -4.19 1.15 -2.63
CA ASN A 68 -3.81 2.55 -2.40
C ASN A 68 -2.38 2.67 -1.88
N ILE A 69 -1.99 1.81 -0.92
CA ILE A 69 -0.61 1.74 -0.44
C ILE A 69 0.34 1.44 -1.61
N HIS A 70 0.02 0.44 -2.43
CA HIS A 70 0.80 0.08 -3.61
C HIS A 70 1.02 1.27 -4.54
N GLU A 71 -0.02 2.00 -4.92
CA GLU A 71 0.12 3.18 -5.78
C GLU A 71 1.06 4.24 -5.19
N ILE A 72 0.95 4.48 -3.88
CA ILE A 72 1.80 5.44 -3.18
C ILE A 72 3.25 4.97 -3.15
N LEU A 73 3.51 3.69 -2.86
CA LEU A 73 4.87 3.13 -2.86
C LEU A 73 5.55 3.30 -4.23
N TYR A 74 4.82 3.10 -5.32
CA TYR A 74 5.36 3.34 -6.66
C TYR A 74 5.69 4.81 -6.92
N CYS A 75 4.88 5.74 -6.41
CA CYS A 75 5.19 7.16 -6.50
C CYS A 75 6.46 7.49 -5.71
N ILE A 76 6.58 6.96 -4.48
CA ILE A 76 7.77 7.14 -3.64
C ILE A 76 9.02 6.58 -4.35
N ILE A 77 8.96 5.36 -4.88
CA ILE A 77 10.06 4.76 -5.66
C ILE A 77 10.45 5.67 -6.82
N GLY A 78 9.46 6.16 -7.59
CA GLY A 78 9.71 7.06 -8.72
C GLY A 78 10.40 8.36 -8.32
N ILE A 79 10.05 8.92 -7.16
CA ILE A 79 10.68 10.12 -6.61
C ILE A 79 12.12 9.81 -6.18
N LEU A 80 12.33 8.73 -5.44
CA LEU A 80 13.65 8.35 -4.93
C LEU A 80 14.63 8.04 -6.07
N LEU A 81 14.21 7.27 -7.08
CA LEU A 81 15.05 6.95 -8.24
C LEU A 81 15.49 8.17 -9.06
N LYS A 82 14.77 9.29 -8.94
CA LYS A 82 15.05 10.53 -9.66
C LYS A 82 15.72 11.60 -8.82
N SER A 83 15.88 11.36 -7.52
CA SER A 83 16.51 12.35 -6.65
C SER A 83 17.99 12.46 -7.01
N GLU A 84 18.39 13.60 -7.58
CA GLU A 84 19.79 13.91 -7.88
C GLU A 84 20.63 14.03 -6.59
N ASN A 85 19.97 14.36 -5.48
CA ASN A 85 20.57 14.48 -4.16
C ASN A 85 20.59 13.12 -3.45
N VAL A 86 21.55 12.29 -3.83
CA VAL A 86 21.90 11.08 -3.07
C VAL A 86 22.23 11.48 -1.63
N GLY A 87 21.54 10.91 -0.65
CA GLY A 87 21.81 11.10 0.77
C GLY A 87 20.72 11.84 1.56
N SER A 88 20.11 12.91 1.04
CA SER A 88 19.14 13.70 1.83
C SER A 88 17.91 14.14 1.03
N LEU A 89 16.74 13.79 1.56
CA LEU A 89 15.45 14.21 1.00
C LEU A 89 15.06 15.60 1.50
N PRO A 90 14.35 16.41 0.69
CA PRO A 90 13.84 17.70 1.14
C PRO A 90 12.96 17.56 2.40
N PRO A 91 12.96 18.53 3.33
CA PRO A 91 12.17 18.45 4.56
C PRO A 91 10.68 18.19 4.34
N ALA A 92 10.09 18.81 3.31
CA ALA A 92 8.69 18.56 2.93
C ALA A 92 8.43 17.09 2.55
N MET A 93 9.38 16.46 1.85
CA MET A 93 9.30 15.03 1.50
C MET A 93 9.34 14.16 2.75
N LEU A 94 10.22 14.47 3.69
CA LEU A 94 10.31 13.75 4.97
C LEU A 94 9.01 13.87 5.78
N GLU A 95 8.39 15.05 5.80
CA GLU A 95 7.09 15.25 6.44
C GLU A 95 5.99 14.39 5.79
N HIS A 96 5.94 14.34 4.46
CA HIS A 96 4.98 13.50 3.74
C HIS A 96 5.21 12.01 3.97
N LEU A 97 6.47 11.55 3.98
CA LEU A 97 6.83 10.19 4.32
C LEU A 97 6.45 9.84 5.77
N GLY A 98 6.66 10.75 6.72
CA GLY A 98 6.27 10.58 8.11
C GLY A 98 4.76 10.42 8.28
N ARG A 99 3.96 11.28 7.63
CA ARG A 99 2.49 11.16 7.62
C ARG A 99 2.03 9.84 6.99
N PHE A 100 2.60 9.46 5.86
CA PHE A 100 2.26 8.20 5.21
C PHE A 100 2.63 6.98 6.08
N THR A 101 3.79 7.01 6.74
CA THR A 101 4.21 5.99 7.71
C THR A 101 3.20 5.85 8.84
N HIS A 102 2.72 6.98 9.38
CA HIS A 102 1.68 6.98 10.40
C HIS A 102 0.38 6.33 9.90
N THR A 103 -0.08 6.69 8.70
CA THR A 103 -1.28 6.13 8.09
C THR A 103 -1.16 4.61 7.88
N ILE A 104 -0.02 4.11 7.39
CA ILE A 104 0.17 2.64 7.22
C ILE A 104 0.14 1.93 8.57
N ASN A 105 0.75 2.51 9.62
CA ASN A 105 0.68 1.96 10.97
C ASN A 105 -0.76 1.90 11.50
N GLN A 106 -1.56 2.96 11.30
CA GLN A 106 -2.98 2.95 11.68
C GLN A 106 -3.76 1.87 10.93
N ILE A 107 -3.50 1.67 9.64
CA ILE A 107 -4.10 0.60 8.83
C ILE A 107 -3.70 -0.77 9.37
N TYR A 108 -2.43 -0.96 9.72
CA TYR A 108 -1.95 -2.19 10.33
C TYR A 108 -2.68 -2.50 11.63
N THR A 109 -2.73 -1.56 12.57
CA THR A 109 -3.44 -1.71 13.84
C THR A 109 -4.95 -1.97 13.62
N PHE A 110 -5.58 -1.30 12.67
CA PHE A 110 -6.97 -1.53 12.31
C PHE A 110 -7.23 -2.96 11.81
N ILE A 111 -6.39 -3.44 10.89
CA ILE A 111 -6.54 -4.79 10.32
C ILE A 111 -6.27 -5.84 11.40
N GLU A 112 -5.25 -5.66 12.22
CA GLU A 112 -4.93 -6.54 13.35
C GLU A 112 -6.09 -6.61 14.36
N ALA A 113 -6.62 -5.47 14.80
CA ALA A 113 -7.74 -5.40 15.73
C ALA A 113 -8.99 -6.13 15.20
N ARG A 114 -9.24 -6.08 13.89
CA ARG A 114 -10.37 -6.78 13.26
C ARG A 114 -10.19 -8.30 13.15
N GLN A 115 -8.98 -8.82 13.35
CA GLN A 115 -8.74 -10.26 13.38
C GLN A 115 -9.02 -10.88 14.76
N ASP A 116 -9.05 -10.07 15.81
CA ASP A 116 -9.30 -10.55 17.16
C ASP A 116 -10.72 -11.12 17.28
N ARG A 117 -10.84 -12.28 17.95
CA ARG A 117 -12.07 -13.10 17.99
C ARG A 117 -13.11 -12.57 18.96
N ASN A 118 -12.79 -11.56 19.76
CA ASN A 118 -13.70 -10.98 20.74
C ASN A 118 -14.79 -10.13 20.07
N THR A 119 -15.82 -10.83 19.58
CA THR A 119 -16.93 -10.28 18.81
C THR A 119 -17.71 -9.20 19.59
N ILE A 120 -17.81 -9.32 20.92
CA ILE A 120 -18.51 -8.35 21.78
C ILE A 120 -17.70 -7.04 21.91
N GLN A 121 -16.37 -7.13 22.11
CA GLN A 121 -15.50 -5.94 22.14
C GLN A 121 -15.50 -5.23 20.78
N ASN A 122 -15.50 -5.99 19.69
CA ASN A 122 -15.57 -5.46 18.33
C ASN A 122 -16.90 -4.74 18.03
N LEU A 123 -18.02 -5.18 18.65
CA LEU A 123 -19.30 -4.50 18.53
C LEU A 123 -19.30 -3.16 19.28
N LEU A 124 -18.72 -3.12 20.49
CA LEU A 124 -18.62 -1.90 21.29
C LEU A 124 -17.66 -0.87 20.66
N ARG A 125 -16.60 -1.33 19.99
CA ARG A 125 -15.63 -0.46 19.29
C ARG A 125 -15.98 -0.16 17.84
N ARG A 126 -17.18 -0.52 17.38
CA ARG A 126 -17.52 -0.43 15.96
C ARG A 126 -17.50 1.00 15.43
N SER A 127 -17.93 1.99 16.23
CA SER A 127 -17.84 3.41 15.85
C SER A 127 -16.39 3.87 15.73
N GLU A 128 -15.56 3.59 16.74
CA GLU A 128 -14.14 3.93 16.76
C GLU A 128 -13.39 3.32 15.57
N MET A 129 -13.66 2.05 15.26
CA MET A 129 -13.06 1.36 14.12
C MET A 129 -13.51 1.93 12.77
N ASN A 130 -14.75 2.41 12.66
CA ASN A 130 -15.22 3.05 11.44
C ASN A 130 -14.58 4.43 11.26
N THR A 131 -14.44 5.21 12.34
CA THR A 131 -13.71 6.49 12.31
C THR A 131 -12.25 6.26 11.93
N LEU A 132 -11.57 5.31 12.57
CA LEU A 132 -10.18 4.96 12.24
C LEU A 132 -10.01 4.57 10.77
N LEU A 133 -10.93 3.79 10.22
CA LEU A 133 -10.91 3.43 8.80
C LEU A 133 -11.12 4.64 7.87
N GLN A 134 -12.02 5.56 8.23
CA GLN A 134 -12.23 6.80 7.48
C GLN A 134 -10.97 7.66 7.49
N ASP A 135 -10.33 7.80 8.65
CA ASP A 135 -9.07 8.53 8.82
C ASP A 135 -7.95 7.88 7.98
N CYS A 136 -7.85 6.54 8.00
CA CYS A 136 -6.91 5.80 7.17
C CYS A 136 -7.12 6.07 5.67
N ARG A 137 -8.37 6.03 5.21
CA ARG A 137 -8.72 6.31 3.80
C ARG A 137 -8.38 7.75 3.42
N ALA A 138 -8.74 8.72 4.26
CA ALA A 138 -8.40 10.12 4.04
C ALA A 138 -6.88 10.33 4.00
N GLY A 139 -6.13 9.72 4.92
CA GLY A 139 -4.68 9.78 4.95
C GLY A 139 -4.04 9.16 3.71
N LEU A 140 -4.55 8.02 3.23
CA LEU A 140 -4.08 7.41 1.98
C LEU A 140 -4.40 8.27 0.76
N GLN A 141 -5.61 8.84 0.69
CA GLN A 141 -5.99 9.72 -0.40
C GLN A 141 -5.09 10.96 -0.44
N GLN A 142 -4.89 11.62 0.70
CA GLN A 142 -4.01 12.79 0.80
C GLN A 142 -2.57 12.45 0.38
N ALA A 143 -2.03 11.33 0.87
CA ALA A 143 -0.70 10.87 0.47
C ALA A 143 -0.63 10.60 -1.05
N SER A 144 -1.64 9.92 -1.60
CA SER A 144 -1.73 9.64 -3.04
C SER A 144 -1.72 10.92 -3.87
N GLU A 145 -2.55 11.91 -3.51
CA GLU A 145 -2.62 13.20 -4.21
C GLU A 145 -1.28 13.95 -4.17
N ILE A 146 -0.64 14.01 -3.00
CA ILE A 146 0.66 14.69 -2.82
C ILE A 146 1.76 13.99 -3.63
N PHE A 147 1.95 12.69 -3.45
CA PHE A 147 3.02 11.97 -4.13
C PHE A 147 2.79 11.92 -5.65
N LYS A 148 1.53 11.82 -6.11
CA LYS A 148 1.21 11.92 -7.54
C LYS A 148 1.50 13.31 -8.09
N ALA A 149 1.18 14.38 -7.36
CA ALA A 149 1.50 15.74 -7.80
C ALA A 149 3.01 15.94 -7.98
N ILE A 150 3.80 15.49 -7.00
CA ILE A 150 5.27 15.53 -7.06
C ILE A 150 5.81 14.72 -8.25
N VAL A 151 5.17 13.58 -8.55
CA VAL A 151 5.52 12.72 -9.70
C VAL A 151 5.12 13.34 -11.05
N ILE A 152 3.97 14.01 -11.15
CA ILE A 152 3.42 14.57 -12.40
C ILE A 152 4.24 15.75 -12.91
N ASP A 153 4.87 16.52 -12.01
CA ASP A 153 5.84 17.55 -12.36
C ASP A 153 7.12 16.99 -13.00
N VAL A 154 7.23 15.65 -13.13
CA VAL A 154 8.37 14.99 -13.76
C VAL A 154 7.92 14.17 -14.99
N PRO A 155 8.09 14.70 -16.22
CA PRO A 155 7.53 14.14 -17.46
C PRO A 155 7.84 12.65 -17.71
N GLU A 156 9.02 12.13 -17.32
CA GLU A 156 9.35 10.72 -17.62
C GLU A 156 8.60 9.71 -16.74
N VAL A 157 8.00 10.10 -15.60
CA VAL A 157 7.27 9.15 -14.74
C VAL A 157 5.95 8.70 -15.37
N LYS A 158 5.33 9.54 -16.21
CA LYS A 158 4.13 9.14 -16.98
C LYS A 158 4.39 7.93 -17.88
N SER A 159 5.64 7.74 -18.33
CA SER A 159 6.05 6.59 -19.14
C SER A 159 6.20 5.32 -18.30
N PHE A 160 6.91 5.42 -17.16
CA PHE A 160 7.14 4.29 -16.26
C PHE A 160 5.86 3.83 -15.56
N ALA A 161 5.03 4.75 -15.07
CA ALA A 161 3.74 4.43 -14.47
C ALA A 161 2.78 3.78 -15.49
N LYS A 162 2.80 4.24 -16.76
CA LYS A 162 2.06 3.55 -17.84
C LYS A 162 2.59 2.16 -18.12
N GLN A 163 3.91 1.95 -18.12
CA GLN A 163 4.51 0.64 -18.31
C GLN A 163 4.16 -0.32 -17.18
N LEU A 164 4.19 0.15 -15.92
CA LEU A 164 3.77 -0.64 -14.77
C LEU A 164 2.28 -0.94 -14.77
N GLN A 165 1.42 0.03 -15.11
CA GLN A 165 -0.01 -0.20 -15.29
C GLN A 165 -0.30 -1.23 -16.40
N LEU A 166 0.46 -1.19 -17.50
CA LEU A 166 0.39 -2.21 -18.57
C LEU A 166 0.77 -3.59 -18.04
N ILE A 167 1.88 -3.71 -17.30
CA ILE A 167 2.33 -4.97 -16.71
C ILE A 167 1.29 -5.52 -15.73
N LEU A 168 0.72 -4.66 -14.87
CA LEU A 168 -0.36 -5.02 -13.94
C LEU A 168 -1.62 -5.48 -14.68
N HIS A 169 -2.05 -4.76 -15.71
CA HIS A 169 -3.21 -5.13 -16.52
C HIS A 169 -3.03 -6.50 -17.18
N PHE A 170 -1.84 -6.77 -17.73
CA PHE A 170 -1.52 -8.06 -18.33
C PHE A 170 -1.40 -9.18 -17.30
N ALA A 171 -0.80 -8.93 -16.13
CA ALA A 171 -0.65 -9.93 -15.08
C ALA A 171 -2.02 -10.37 -14.51
N ILE A 172 -2.95 -9.43 -14.32
CA ILE A 172 -4.32 -9.71 -13.87
C ILE A 172 -5.08 -10.50 -14.96
N LYS A 173 -4.99 -10.07 -16.22
CA LYS A 173 -5.69 -10.72 -17.34
C LYS A 173 -5.16 -12.13 -17.67
N ALA A 174 -3.89 -12.39 -17.37
CA ALA A 174 -3.29 -13.72 -17.53
C ALA A 174 -3.80 -14.73 -16.49
N GLN A 175 -4.33 -14.28 -15.34
CA GLN A 175 -4.94 -15.16 -14.34
C GLN A 175 -6.37 -15.59 -14.69
N ASP A 176 -7.03 -14.90 -15.62
CA ASP A 176 -8.38 -15.22 -16.11
C ASP A 176 -8.40 -16.25 -17.26
N ILE A 177 -7.26 -16.84 -17.62
CA ILE A 177 -7.22 -17.90 -18.64
C ILE A 177 -7.79 -19.18 -18.02
N PRO A 178 -8.95 -19.69 -18.49
CA PRO A 178 -9.51 -20.93 -17.97
C PRO A 178 -8.52 -22.08 -18.27
N ARG A 179 -8.09 -22.76 -17.20
CA ARG A 179 -7.33 -24.01 -17.34
C ARG A 179 -8.23 -25.03 -18.02
N ALA A 180 -7.93 -25.33 -19.28
CA ALA A 180 -8.53 -26.42 -20.04
C ALA A 180 -8.16 -27.78 -19.45
#